data_AF-A0A960EL62-F1
#
_entry.id   AF-A0A960EL62-F1
#
_cell.length_a   1.000
_cell.length_b   1.000
_cell.length_c   1.000
_cell.angle_alpha   90.00
_cell.angle_beta   90.00
_cell.angle_gamma   90.00
#
_symmetry.space_group_name_H-M   'P 1'
#
loop_
_entity.id
_entity.type
_entity.pdbx_description
1 polymer ?
#
loop_
_entity_poly.entity_id
_entity_poly.type
_entity_poly.pdbx_seq_one_letter_code
_entity_poly.pdbx_strand_id
1 'polypeptide(L)'
;MTDHGVIDIDPPENPGNSTGGCPIAHGAHTSTASSTMDFWPEALNLDILHQHDAKVNPMGPDFDYRQEVKTLDFDSLKQDLRELMTDSQAWWPADWGHYGGLMIRMAWHAAGTYRVADGRGGGGTGNQRFAPLNSWPDNVNLDKARRLLWPVKKKYGNKI
;
A
#
# COMPACT_ATOMS: atom_id res chain seq x y z
N MET A 1 -64.54 4.66 9.77
CA MET A 1 -63.52 5.53 9.17
C MET A 1 -62.58 5.97 10.27
N THR A 2 -61.56 5.16 10.53
CA THR A 2 -60.42 5.52 11.37
C THR A 2 -59.24 4.95 10.61
N ASP A 3 -58.65 5.83 9.79
CA ASP A 3 -57.51 5.53 8.93
C ASP A 3 -56.26 5.38 9.81
N HIS A 4 -55.54 4.29 9.60
CA HIS A 4 -54.31 3.98 10.31
C HIS A 4 -53.20 4.85 9.69
N GLY A 5 -52.71 5.83 10.44
CA GLY A 5 -51.55 6.63 10.05
C GLY A 5 -50.33 5.73 9.85
N VAL A 6 -50.01 5.46 8.58
CA VAL A 6 -48.73 4.87 8.17
C VAL A 6 -47.67 5.95 8.38
N ILE A 7 -46.71 5.66 9.26
CA ILE A 7 -45.49 6.44 9.38
C ILE A 7 -44.66 6.06 8.15
N ASP A 8 -44.73 6.88 7.10
CA ASP A 8 -43.77 6.80 6.01
C ASP A 8 -42.38 7.15 6.58
N ILE A 9 -41.55 6.12 6.72
CA ILE A 9 -40.12 6.30 6.96
C ILE A 9 -39.55 6.68 5.59
N ASP A 10 -39.50 7.99 5.33
CA ASP A 10 -38.71 8.50 4.21
C ASP A 10 -37.27 7.97 4.37
N PRO A 11 -36.68 7.31 3.35
CA PRO A 11 -35.28 6.97 3.40
C PRO A 11 -34.48 8.27 3.56
N PRO A 12 -33.42 8.29 4.40
CA PRO A 12 -32.64 9.50 4.55
C PRO A 12 -32.05 9.88 3.19
N GLU A 13 -32.54 10.97 2.59
CA GLU A 13 -31.79 11.67 1.57
C GLU A 13 -30.43 11.99 2.18
N ASN A 14 -29.37 11.50 1.55
CA ASN A 14 -28.00 11.71 1.98
C ASN A 14 -27.40 12.83 1.11
N PRO A 15 -27.51 14.12 1.49
CA PRO A 15 -26.78 15.18 0.82
C PRO A 15 -25.34 15.19 1.36
N GLY A 16 -24.63 14.09 1.12
CA GLY A 16 -23.36 13.78 1.78
C GLY A 16 -22.26 13.47 0.78
N ASN A 17 -21.63 14.53 0.28
CA ASN A 17 -20.25 14.56 -0.20
C ASN A 17 -19.87 13.56 -1.32
N SER A 18 -19.82 14.05 -2.56
CA SER A 18 -19.39 13.36 -3.78
C SER A 18 -17.90 13.00 -3.85
N THR A 19 -17.17 13.00 -2.73
CA THR A 19 -15.74 12.66 -2.68
C THR A 19 -15.54 11.21 -2.24
N GLY A 20 -15.51 10.29 -3.22
CA GLY A 20 -15.14 8.88 -2.99
C GLY A 20 -16.09 7.83 -3.55
N GLY A 21 -17.27 8.22 -4.05
CA GLY A 21 -18.20 7.29 -4.69
C GLY A 21 -17.66 6.75 -6.02
N CYS A 22 -17.69 5.43 -6.22
CA CYS A 22 -17.42 4.83 -7.53
C CYS A 22 -18.59 5.18 -8.48
N PRO A 23 -18.35 5.84 -9.64
CA PRO A 23 -19.43 6.31 -10.52
C PRO A 23 -20.15 5.18 -11.27
N ILE A 24 -19.70 3.93 -11.13
CA ILE A 24 -20.31 2.74 -11.70
C ILE A 24 -20.70 1.82 -10.55
N ALA A 25 -21.99 1.50 -10.43
CA ALA A 25 -22.50 0.54 -9.45
C ALA A 25 -22.04 -0.88 -9.81
N HIS A 26 -20.85 -1.28 -9.37
CA HIS A 26 -20.35 -2.65 -9.52
C HIS A 26 -20.91 -3.54 -8.39
N GLY A 27 -21.81 -4.46 -8.76
CA GLY A 27 -22.18 -5.60 -7.92
C GLY A 27 -21.22 -6.76 -8.17
N ALA A 28 -20.20 -6.90 -7.31
CA ALA A 28 -19.43 -8.13 -7.20
C ALA A 28 -19.79 -8.79 -5.87
N HIS A 29 -19.81 -10.12 -5.77
CA HIS A 29 -20.03 -10.82 -4.50
C HIS A 29 -18.95 -10.51 -3.43
N THR A 30 -17.90 -9.78 -3.80
CA THR A 30 -16.81 -9.30 -2.95
C THR A 30 -16.91 -7.81 -2.59
N SER A 31 -17.92 -7.06 -3.07
CA SER A 31 -18.17 -5.70 -2.61
C SER A 31 -19.21 -5.69 -1.48
N THR A 32 -18.82 -5.23 -0.30
CA THR A 32 -19.77 -4.82 0.74
C THR A 32 -20.47 -3.56 0.26
N ALA A 33 -21.57 -3.73 -0.48
CA ALA A 33 -22.38 -2.63 -1.00
C ALA A 33 -23.03 -1.77 0.10
N SER A 34 -22.98 -2.22 1.35
CA SER A 34 -23.27 -1.40 2.54
C SER A 34 -22.48 -1.97 3.70
N SER A 35 -21.43 -1.28 4.13
CA SER A 35 -20.72 -1.64 5.35
C SER A 35 -21.59 -1.26 6.55
N THR A 36 -21.51 -2.00 7.65
CA THR A 36 -22.16 -1.61 8.92
C THR A 36 -21.74 -0.18 9.33
N MET A 37 -20.51 0.21 9.02
CA MET A 37 -20.01 1.56 9.32
C MET A 37 -20.65 2.66 8.47
N ASP A 38 -21.26 2.32 7.33
CA ASP A 38 -21.96 3.31 6.50
C ASP A 38 -23.24 3.78 7.22
N PHE A 39 -23.89 2.89 7.97
CA PHE A 39 -25.06 3.19 8.79
C PHE A 39 -24.70 3.76 10.17
N TRP A 40 -23.59 3.32 10.76
CA TRP A 40 -23.12 3.77 12.07
C TRP A 40 -21.67 4.28 12.01
N PRO A 41 -21.44 5.47 11.42
CA PRO A 41 -20.09 5.98 11.16
C PRO A 41 -19.27 6.26 12.44
N GLU A 42 -19.95 6.52 13.56
CA GLU A 42 -19.32 6.79 14.87
C GLU A 42 -19.14 5.53 15.74
N ALA A 43 -19.47 4.34 15.24
CA ALA A 43 -19.25 3.10 15.97
C ALA A 43 -17.75 2.79 16.09
N LEU A 44 -17.36 2.13 17.19
CA LEU A 44 -15.96 1.78 17.44
C LEU A 44 -15.44 0.82 16.35
N ASN A 45 -14.38 1.23 15.65
CA ASN A 45 -13.74 0.41 14.63
C ASN A 45 -12.70 -0.54 15.24
N LEU A 46 -12.98 -1.85 15.19
CA LEU A 46 -12.10 -2.90 15.68
C LEU A 46 -11.14 -3.46 14.61
N ASP A 47 -11.20 -2.96 13.38
CA ASP A 47 -10.40 -3.50 12.27
C ASP A 47 -8.90 -3.38 12.48
N ILE A 48 -8.49 -2.33 13.20
CA ILE A 48 -7.08 -2.10 13.51
C ILE A 48 -6.45 -3.22 14.35
N LEU A 49 -7.25 -3.96 15.12
CA LEU A 49 -6.75 -5.01 16.03
C LEU A 49 -6.46 -6.34 15.33
N HIS A 50 -6.89 -6.52 14.09
CA HIS A 50 -6.67 -7.73 13.30
C HIS A 50 -5.92 -7.48 11.99
N GLN A 51 -5.35 -6.28 11.82
CA GLN A 51 -4.46 -5.97 10.71
C GLN A 51 -3.23 -6.90 10.71
N HIS A 52 -2.84 -7.35 9.52
CA HIS A 52 -1.67 -8.21 9.31
C HIS A 52 -1.73 -9.60 10.00
N ASP A 53 -2.93 -10.21 10.08
CA ASP A 53 -3.12 -11.60 10.53
C ASP A 53 -2.23 -12.58 9.72
N ALA A 54 -1.76 -13.65 10.37
CA ALA A 54 -0.99 -14.73 9.75
C ALA A 54 -1.73 -15.39 8.56
N LYS A 55 -3.06 -15.40 8.55
CA LYS A 55 -3.87 -15.98 7.46
C LYS A 55 -3.61 -15.36 6.08
N VAL A 56 -3.25 -14.08 6.03
CA VAL A 56 -2.99 -13.36 4.78
C VAL A 56 -1.51 -13.29 4.43
N ASN A 57 -0.64 -13.83 5.28
CA ASN A 57 0.80 -13.86 5.06
C ASN A 57 1.18 -15.11 4.24
N PRO A 58 1.73 -14.96 3.01
CA PRO A 58 2.07 -16.09 2.16
C PRO A 58 3.31 -16.88 2.61
N MET A 59 4.04 -16.42 3.61
CA MET A 59 5.34 -16.98 4.01
C MET A 59 5.23 -18.19 4.94
N GLY A 60 4.05 -18.44 5.51
CA GLY A 60 3.81 -19.51 6.48
C GLY A 60 4.25 -19.14 7.91
N PRO A 61 3.79 -19.92 8.91
CA PRO A 61 4.00 -19.60 10.33
C PRO A 61 5.45 -19.78 10.80
N ASP A 62 6.23 -20.66 10.16
CA ASP A 62 7.59 -21.01 10.58
C ASP A 62 8.68 -20.14 9.92
N PHE A 63 8.28 -19.11 9.16
CA PHE A 63 9.22 -18.26 8.44
C PHE A 63 9.90 -17.22 9.35
N ASP A 64 11.23 -17.29 9.46
CA ASP A 64 12.05 -16.30 10.18
C ASP A 64 12.88 -15.45 9.21
N TYR A 65 12.38 -14.25 8.89
CA TYR A 65 13.06 -13.28 8.03
C TYR A 65 14.47 -12.93 8.52
N ARG A 66 14.69 -12.89 9.85
CA ARG A 66 16.00 -12.58 10.41
C ARG A 66 17.01 -13.68 10.09
N GLN A 67 16.63 -14.95 10.09
CA GLN A 67 17.56 -16.01 9.67
C GLN A 67 17.82 -15.94 8.17
N GLU A 68 16.80 -15.73 7.35
CA GLU A 68 16.96 -15.65 5.89
C GLU A 68 17.93 -14.54 5.48
N VAL A 69 17.76 -13.34 6.05
CA VAL A 69 18.65 -12.18 5.80
C VAL A 69 20.09 -12.46 6.22
N LYS A 70 20.34 -13.25 7.27
CA LYS A 70 21.73 -13.61 7.65
C LYS A 70 22.42 -14.47 6.59
N THR A 71 21.65 -15.21 5.80
CA THR A 71 22.19 -16.04 4.70
C THR A 71 22.31 -15.29 3.37
N LEU A 72 21.97 -14.00 3.35
CA LEU A 72 22.04 -13.15 2.17
C LEU A 72 23.49 -12.78 1.87
N ASP A 73 23.89 -12.93 0.61
CA ASP A 73 25.14 -12.35 0.11
C ASP A 73 24.95 -10.84 -0.12
N PHE A 74 25.35 -10.05 0.89
CA PHE A 74 25.25 -8.60 0.83
C PHE A 74 26.19 -7.97 -0.20
N ASP A 75 27.33 -8.59 -0.50
CA ASP A 75 28.28 -8.02 -1.44
C ASP A 75 27.76 -8.16 -2.87
N SER A 76 27.24 -9.34 -3.22
CA SER A 76 26.52 -9.55 -4.49
C SER A 76 25.28 -8.66 -4.61
N LEU A 77 24.50 -8.50 -3.55
CA LEU A 77 23.32 -7.61 -3.58
C LEU A 77 23.73 -6.15 -3.85
N LYS A 78 24.74 -5.64 -3.13
CA LYS A 78 25.24 -4.27 -3.36
C LYS A 78 25.79 -4.10 -4.77
N GLN A 79 26.44 -5.14 -5.32
CA GLN A 79 26.96 -5.10 -6.68
C GLN A 79 25.83 -5.04 -7.71
N ASP A 80 24.82 -5.91 -7.61
CA ASP A 80 23.65 -5.88 -8.49
C ASP A 80 22.92 -4.53 -8.44
N LEU A 81 22.81 -3.94 -7.25
CA LEU A 81 22.21 -2.61 -7.08
C LEU A 81 23.02 -1.53 -7.78
N ARG A 82 24.36 -1.60 -7.75
CA ARG A 82 25.22 -0.64 -8.47
C ARG A 82 25.09 -0.78 -9.98
N GLU A 83 25.07 -2.01 -10.49
CA GLU A 83 24.87 -2.29 -11.91
C GLU A 83 23.52 -1.76 -12.40
N LEU A 84 22.46 -2.02 -11.62
CA LEU A 84 21.12 -1.53 -11.90
C LEU A 84 21.07 -0.01 -12.03
N MET A 85 21.88 0.74 -11.28
CA MET A 85 21.86 2.21 -11.35
C MET A 85 22.18 2.72 -12.76
N THR A 86 22.99 2.01 -13.55
CA THR A 86 23.39 2.41 -14.91
C THR A 86 22.75 1.61 -16.02
N ASP A 87 21.99 0.56 -15.68
CA ASP A 87 21.29 -0.30 -16.65
C ASP A 87 19.94 0.30 -17.09
N SER A 88 20.01 1.34 -17.93
CA SER A 88 18.86 2.11 -18.39
C SER A 88 17.84 1.25 -19.17
N GLN A 89 16.59 1.28 -18.74
CA GLN A 89 15.48 0.53 -19.33
C GLN A 89 14.68 1.41 -20.31
N ALA A 90 14.35 0.88 -21.49
CA ALA A 90 13.65 1.62 -22.53
C ALA A 90 12.26 2.15 -22.11
N TRP A 91 11.55 1.44 -21.22
CA TRP A 91 10.23 1.83 -20.73
C TRP A 91 10.27 2.91 -19.63
N TRP A 92 11.45 3.15 -19.05
CA TRP A 92 11.70 4.26 -18.13
C TRP A 92 13.18 4.65 -18.15
N PRO A 93 13.64 5.40 -19.16
CA PRO A 93 15.05 5.70 -19.33
C PRO A 93 15.65 6.43 -18.13
N ALA A 94 16.90 6.12 -17.79
CA ALA A 94 17.61 6.78 -16.71
C ALA A 94 18.03 8.20 -17.09
N ASP A 95 17.68 9.18 -16.25
CA ASP A 95 18.17 10.55 -16.39
C ASP A 95 19.69 10.58 -16.29
N TRP A 96 20.35 11.20 -17.28
CA TRP A 96 21.82 11.22 -17.41
C TRP A 96 22.48 9.83 -17.41
N GLY A 97 21.72 8.78 -17.78
CA GLY A 97 22.20 7.40 -17.76
C GLY A 97 22.37 6.80 -16.36
N HIS A 98 21.78 7.40 -15.31
CA HIS A 98 21.93 6.91 -13.94
C HIS A 98 20.67 7.10 -13.06
N TYR A 99 20.11 6.02 -12.50
CA TYR A 99 18.92 6.03 -11.65
C TYR A 99 19.13 6.53 -10.21
N GLY A 100 20.35 6.87 -9.83
CA GLY A 100 20.71 7.26 -8.45
C GLY A 100 19.79 8.33 -7.84
N GLY A 101 19.48 9.41 -8.56
CA GLY A 101 18.56 10.44 -8.06
C GLY A 101 17.15 9.91 -7.77
N LEU A 102 16.63 9.05 -8.66
CA LEU A 102 15.33 8.41 -8.48
C LEU A 102 15.31 7.47 -7.26
N MET A 103 16.38 6.69 -7.05
CA MET A 103 16.48 5.74 -5.95
C MET A 103 16.67 6.44 -4.60
N ILE A 104 17.44 7.52 -4.56
CA ILE A 104 17.57 8.39 -3.39
C ILE A 104 16.20 8.97 -3.02
N ARG A 105 15.48 9.53 -4.01
CA ARG A 105 14.12 10.04 -3.77
C ARG A 105 13.19 8.94 -3.26
N MET A 106 13.21 7.75 -3.85
CA MET A 106 12.36 6.65 -3.42
C MET A 106 12.61 6.27 -1.95
N ALA A 107 13.89 6.13 -1.56
CA ALA A 107 14.28 5.80 -0.19
C ALA A 107 13.91 6.92 0.79
N TRP A 108 14.15 8.18 0.41
CA TRP A 108 13.72 9.36 1.18
C TRP A 108 12.21 9.36 1.41
N HIS A 109 11.40 9.21 0.37
CA HIS A 109 9.93 9.19 0.48
C HIS A 109 9.41 7.99 1.28
N ALA A 110 10.11 6.85 1.24
CA ALA A 110 9.74 5.69 2.05
C ALA A 110 9.92 5.99 3.54
N ALA A 111 11.03 6.63 3.93
CA ALA A 111 11.32 7.00 5.31
C ALA A 111 10.57 8.26 5.79
N GLY A 112 10.31 9.21 4.89
CA GLY A 112 9.83 10.57 5.21
C GLY A 112 8.40 10.67 5.71
N THR A 113 7.63 9.58 5.69
CA THR A 113 6.26 9.55 6.27
C THR A 113 6.25 9.39 7.79
N TYR A 114 7.43 9.18 8.40
CA TYR A 114 7.58 8.98 9.84
C TYR A 114 7.14 10.21 10.66
N ARG A 115 6.46 9.97 11.77
CA ARG A 115 6.06 11.01 12.73
C ARG A 115 6.46 10.61 14.14
N VAL A 116 7.10 11.54 14.86
CA VAL A 116 7.56 11.30 16.24
C VAL A 116 6.40 11.17 17.24
N ALA A 117 5.27 11.84 16.98
CA ALA A 117 4.16 11.93 17.93
C ALA A 117 3.50 10.59 18.28
N ASP A 118 3.44 9.66 17.33
CA ASP A 118 2.81 8.34 17.51
C ASP A 118 3.65 7.18 16.95
N GLY A 119 4.87 7.48 16.46
CA GLY A 119 5.79 6.51 15.90
C GLY A 119 5.33 5.84 14.59
N ARG A 120 4.23 6.29 13.98
CA ARG A 120 3.70 5.71 12.73
C ARG A 120 4.41 6.28 11.50
N GLY A 121 4.25 5.56 10.38
CA GLY A 121 4.92 5.88 9.12
C GLY A 121 6.36 5.36 9.07
N GLY A 122 7.14 5.89 8.15
CA GLY A 122 8.52 5.48 7.92
C GLY A 122 8.66 4.25 7.00
N GLY A 123 9.91 3.82 6.80
CA GLY A 123 10.26 2.78 5.84
C GLY A 123 10.18 1.34 6.38
N GLY A 124 9.94 1.16 7.68
CA GLY A 124 10.10 -0.14 8.35
C GLY A 124 9.13 -1.24 7.90
N THR A 125 7.96 -0.89 7.38
CA THR A 125 6.93 -1.85 6.92
C THR A 125 6.85 -1.97 5.40
N GLY A 126 7.62 -1.16 4.65
CA GLY A 126 7.55 -1.13 3.19
C GLY A 126 6.20 -0.68 2.63
N ASN A 127 5.37 0.05 3.41
CA ASN A 127 4.01 0.46 3.02
C ASN A 127 3.94 1.34 1.76
N GLN A 128 5.05 1.90 1.29
CA GLN A 128 5.09 2.67 0.02
C GLN A 128 4.61 1.83 -1.20
N ARG A 129 4.61 0.49 -1.11
CA ARG A 129 4.08 -0.39 -2.17
C ARG A 129 2.55 -0.56 -2.14
N PHE A 130 1.89 -0.14 -1.07
CA PHE A 130 0.45 -0.28 -0.86
C PHE A 130 -0.27 1.07 -0.84
N ALA A 131 -1.60 1.03 -0.97
CA ALA A 131 -2.42 2.21 -0.77
C ALA A 131 -2.36 2.68 0.71
N PRO A 132 -2.51 3.98 0.97
CA PRO A 132 -2.66 5.06 -0.02
C PRO A 132 -1.31 5.57 -0.58
N LEU A 133 -0.18 5.20 0.05
CA LEU A 133 1.13 5.77 -0.22
C LEU A 133 1.61 5.54 -1.66
N ASN A 134 1.27 4.40 -2.26
CA ASN A 134 1.62 4.09 -3.64
C ASN A 134 1.00 5.04 -4.69
N SER A 135 -0.01 5.82 -4.30
CA SER A 135 -0.77 6.72 -5.17
C SER A 135 -0.82 8.16 -4.65
N TRP A 136 -0.08 8.49 -3.59
CA TRP A 136 0.06 9.87 -3.14
C TRP A 136 0.69 10.74 -4.24
N PRO A 137 0.22 11.99 -4.46
CA PRO A 137 0.77 12.88 -5.47
C PRO A 137 2.28 13.09 -5.33
N ASP A 138 2.79 13.13 -4.10
CA ASP A 138 4.21 13.32 -3.83
C ASP A 138 5.06 12.07 -4.18
N ASN A 139 4.43 10.91 -4.37
CA ASN A 139 5.08 9.64 -4.75
C ASN A 139 4.97 9.33 -6.25
N VAL A 140 4.60 10.32 -7.07
CA VAL A 140 4.52 10.15 -8.54
C VAL A 140 5.82 9.56 -9.11
N ASN A 141 5.66 8.58 -10.00
CA ASN A 141 6.70 7.79 -10.66
C ASN A 141 7.54 6.89 -9.75
N LEU A 142 7.30 6.85 -8.43
CA LEU A 142 8.01 5.90 -7.55
C LEU A 142 7.52 4.46 -7.72
N ASP A 143 6.37 4.25 -8.35
CA ASP A 143 5.94 2.95 -8.87
C ASP A 143 6.94 2.37 -9.87
N LYS A 144 7.52 3.22 -10.73
CA LYS A 144 8.55 2.84 -11.71
C LYS A 144 9.89 2.55 -11.02
N ALA A 145 10.26 3.34 -10.01
CA ALA A 145 11.43 3.08 -9.19
C ALA A 145 11.36 1.70 -8.51
N ARG A 146 10.22 1.37 -7.89
CA ARG A 146 9.98 0.03 -7.33
C ARG A 146 9.99 -1.07 -8.40
N ARG A 147 9.46 -0.79 -9.58
CA ARG A 147 9.46 -1.75 -10.70
C ARG A 147 10.87 -2.04 -11.23
N LEU A 148 11.75 -1.04 -11.29
CA LEU A 148 13.15 -1.24 -11.66
C LEU A 148 13.86 -2.20 -10.72
N LEU A 149 13.57 -2.17 -9.41
CA LEU A 149 14.16 -3.06 -8.41
C LEU A 149 13.59 -4.48 -8.41
N TRP A 150 12.50 -4.74 -9.13
CA TRP A 150 11.85 -6.06 -9.13
C TRP A 150 12.77 -7.22 -9.54
N PRO A 151 13.62 -7.12 -10.58
CA PRO A 151 14.56 -8.20 -10.92
C PRO A 151 15.52 -8.55 -9.79
N VAL A 152 16.00 -7.54 -9.03
CA VAL A 152 16.84 -7.76 -7.83
C VAL A 152 16.03 -8.49 -6.76
N LYS A 153 14.82 -8.02 -6.44
CA LYS A 153 13.92 -8.70 -5.49
C LYS A 153 13.63 -10.14 -5.90
N LYS A 154 13.46 -10.39 -7.19
CA LYS A 154 13.21 -11.73 -7.77
C LYS A 154 14.44 -12.64 -7.61
N LYS A 155 15.66 -12.11 -7.82
CA LYS A 155 16.92 -12.87 -7.69
C LYS A 155 17.16 -13.34 -6.25
N TYR A 156 16.92 -12.48 -5.26
CA TYR A 156 17.22 -12.79 -3.85
C TYR A 156 16.04 -13.38 -3.06
N GLY A 157 14.83 -13.38 -3.63
CA GLY A 157 13.69 -14.09 -3.06
C GLY A 157 13.37 -13.63 -1.65
N ASN A 158 13.16 -14.55 -0.72
CA ASN A 158 12.72 -14.23 0.64
C ASN A 158 13.81 -13.66 1.55
N LYS A 159 15.05 -13.59 1.06
CA LYS A 159 16.20 -13.09 1.82
C LYS A 159 16.28 -11.56 1.87
N ILE A 160 15.55 -10.86 1.00
CA ILE A 160 15.39 -9.38 0.98
C ILE A 160 14.11 -9.00 0.25
#